data_AF-A0A150VX78-F1
#
_entry.id   AF-A0A150VX78-F1
#
_cell.length_a   1.000
_cell.length_b   1.000
_cell.length_c   1.000
_cell.angle_alpha   90.00
_cell.angle_beta   90.00
_cell.angle_gamma   90.00
#
_symmetry.space_group_name_H-M   'P 1'
#
loop_
_entity.id
_entity.type
_entity.pdbx_description
1 polymer ?
#
loop_
_entity_poly.entity_id
_entity_poly.type
_entity_poly.pdbx_seq_one_letter_code
_entity_poly.pdbx_strand_id
1 'polypeptide(L)'
;MVVGRRSEECDFCCAPYGTWAASLGMALCSVCARTGEDRPARDPVLVGDVLADLALALPVPEPPAFELSAPALSAPERRDP
;
A
#
# COMPACT_ATOMS: atom_id res chain seq x y z
N MET A 1 -13.67 -17.30 0.29
CA MET A 1 -14.25 -16.28 1.19
C MET A 1 -14.27 -16.87 2.59
N VAL A 2 -13.37 -16.45 3.48
CA VAL A 2 -13.34 -16.98 4.85
C VAL A 2 -14.48 -16.32 5.63
N VAL A 3 -15.56 -17.06 5.86
CA VAL A 3 -16.63 -16.66 6.78
C VAL A 3 -16.14 -16.95 8.20
N GLY A 4 -15.24 -16.10 8.69
CA GLY A 4 -14.93 -16.07 10.12
C GLY A 4 -16.16 -15.52 10.84
N ARG A 5 -16.70 -16.27 11.82
CA ARG A 5 -17.71 -15.76 12.74
C ARG A 5 -17.15 -14.50 13.37
N ARG A 6 -17.65 -13.33 12.98
CA ARG A 6 -17.27 -12.07 13.61
C ARG A 6 -17.79 -12.13 15.04
N SER A 7 -16.89 -12.25 16.01
CA SER A 7 -17.25 -12.14 17.42
C SER A 7 -17.86 -10.75 17.63
N GLU A 8 -18.99 -10.68 18.35
CA GLU A 8 -19.63 -9.40 18.71
C GLU A 8 -18.87 -8.71 19.85
N GLU A 9 -17.91 -9.41 20.47
CA GLU A 9 -17.09 -8.96 21.59
C GLU A 9 -15.61 -8.88 21.21
N CYS A 10 -14.92 -7.91 21.80
CA CYS A 10 -13.50 -7.68 21.61
C CYS A 10 -12.65 -8.79 22.24
N ASP A 11 -11.77 -9.41 21.46
CA ASP A 11 -10.90 -10.52 21.91
C ASP A 11 -9.93 -10.13 23.05
N PHE A 12 -9.64 -8.83 23.22
CA PHE A 12 -8.70 -8.35 24.24
C PHE A 12 -9.35 -8.05 25.59
N CYS A 13 -10.54 -7.45 25.59
CA CYS A 13 -11.18 -6.94 26.82
C CYS A 13 -12.61 -7.45 27.04
N CYS A 14 -13.09 -8.33 26.16
CA CYS A 14 -14.44 -8.91 26.14
C CYS A 14 -15.59 -7.88 26.09
N ALA A 15 -15.30 -6.59 25.92
CA ALA A 15 -16.33 -5.57 25.75
C ALA A 15 -16.98 -5.71 24.36
N PRO A 16 -18.29 -5.42 24.22
CA PRO A 16 -18.95 -5.45 22.93
C PRO A 16 -18.29 -4.46 21.96
N TYR A 17 -18.13 -4.88 20.71
CA TYR A 17 -17.70 -3.98 19.64
C TYR A 17 -18.73 -2.86 19.46
N GLY A 18 -18.24 -1.66 19.19
CA GLY A 18 -19.05 -0.47 18.94
C GLY A 18 -19.03 -0.06 17.47
N THR A 19 -18.97 1.25 17.24
CA THR A 19 -19.03 1.85 15.91
C THR A 19 -17.80 1.50 15.05
N TRP A 20 -18.02 1.41 13.74
CA TRP A 20 -16.98 1.25 12.74
C TRP A 20 -16.06 2.48 12.66
N ALA A 21 -14.74 2.27 12.75
CA ALA A 21 -13.73 3.31 12.53
C ALA A 21 -13.17 3.21 11.10
N ALA A 22 -13.54 4.16 10.23
CA ALA A 22 -13.17 4.15 8.81
C ALA A 22 -11.65 4.22 8.60
N SER A 23 -10.94 4.99 9.41
CA SER A 23 -9.48 5.14 9.35
C SER A 23 -8.72 3.84 9.64
N LEU A 24 -9.33 2.93 10.40
CA LEU A 24 -8.73 1.66 10.79
C LEU A 24 -9.31 0.46 10.02
N GLY A 25 -10.39 0.68 9.25
CA GLY A 25 -11.05 -0.39 8.52
C GLY A 25 -11.61 -1.50 9.42
N MET A 26 -11.97 -1.18 10.67
CA MET A 26 -12.53 -2.14 11.63
C MET A 26 -13.45 -1.48 12.66
N ALA A 27 -14.31 -2.27 13.31
CA ALA A 27 -15.06 -1.85 14.49
C ALA A 27 -14.18 -2.01 15.75
N LEU A 28 -14.26 -1.05 16.66
CA LEU A 28 -13.56 -1.08 17.95
C LEU A 28 -14.56 -1.07 19.10
N CYS A 29 -14.24 -1.75 20.20
CA CYS A 29 -14.96 -1.53 21.46
C CYS A 29 -14.58 -0.16 22.04
N SER A 30 -15.40 0.36 22.95
CA SER A 30 -15.22 1.70 23.53
C SER A 30 -13.89 1.90 24.27
N VAL A 31 -13.32 0.83 24.85
CA VAL A 31 -12.02 0.87 25.53
C VAL A 31 -10.88 1.04 24.53
N CYS A 32 -10.86 0.22 23.48
CA CYS A 32 -9.84 0.29 22.44
C CYS A 32 -9.93 1.60 21.63
N ALA A 33 -11.14 2.11 21.38
CA ALA A 33 -11.35 3.39 20.72
C ALA A 33 -10.69 4.54 21.50
N ARG A 34 -11.01 4.69 22.80
CA ARG A 34 -10.41 5.71 23.67
C ARG A 34 -8.89 5.61 23.74
N THR A 35 -8.37 4.40 23.86
CA THR A 35 -6.91 4.15 23.89
C THR A 35 -6.24 4.60 22.59
N GLY A 36 -6.94 4.51 21.45
CA GLY A 36 -6.47 5.01 20.16
C GLY A 36 -6.52 6.53 20.04
N GLU A 37 -7.56 7.16 20.58
CA GLU A 37 -7.75 8.63 20.58
C GLU A 37 -6.74 9.35 21.47
N ASP A 38 -6.38 8.76 22.62
CA ASP A 38 -5.39 9.33 23.55
C ASP A 38 -3.95 9.32 22.98
N ARG A 39 -3.72 8.63 21.85
CA ARG A 39 -2.44 8.68 21.17
C ARG A 39 -2.40 9.86 20.20
N PRO A 40 -1.32 10.68 20.24
CA PRO A 40 -1.12 11.70 19.22
C PRO A 40 -1.17 11.05 17.84
N ALA A 41 -1.81 11.74 16.89
CA ALA A 41 -1.84 11.31 15.50
C ALA A 41 -0.40 11.03 15.05
N ARG A 42 -0.18 9.82 14.52
CA ARG A 42 1.13 9.46 13.96
C ARG A 42 1.41 10.41 12.80
N ASP A 43 2.65 10.87 12.71
CA ASP A 43 3.09 11.64 11.55
C ASP A 43 2.92 10.77 10.30
N PRO A 44 2.18 11.23 9.27
CA PRO A 44 1.97 10.46 8.06
C PRO A 44 3.31 10.16 7.37
N VAL A 45 3.54 8.89 7.04
CA VAL A 45 4.72 8.50 6.26
C VAL A 45 4.43 8.76 4.79
N LEU A 46 5.26 9.58 4.14
CA LEU A 46 5.18 9.77 2.69
C LEU A 46 5.69 8.52 1.99
N VAL A 47 4.84 7.91 1.16
CA VAL A 47 5.20 6.71 0.39
C VAL A 47 6.40 6.97 -0.51
N GLY A 48 6.56 8.19 -1.03
CA GLY A 48 7.72 8.61 -1.82
C GLY A 48 9.05 8.46 -1.07
N ASP A 49 9.09 8.84 0.20
CA ASP A 49 10.30 8.77 1.03
C ASP A 49 10.67 7.29 1.30
N VAL A 50 9.67 6.46 1.63
CA VAL A 50 9.87 5.01 1.83
C VAL A 50 10.39 4.35 0.56
N LEU A 51 9.85 4.72 -0.61
CA LEU A 51 10.29 4.17 -1.88
C LEU A 51 11.71 4.64 -2.24
N ALA A 52 12.06 5.89 -1.94
CA ALA A 52 13.41 6.40 -2.14
C ALA A 52 14.43 5.67 -1.27
N ASP A 53 14.14 5.51 0.02
CA ASP A 53 14.99 4.76 0.96
C ASP A 53 15.13 3.30 0.54
N LEU A 54 14.02 2.67 0.12
CA LEU A 54 14.04 1.30 -0.36
C LEU A 54 14.86 1.16 -1.65
N ALA A 55 14.78 2.11 -2.57
CA ALA A 55 15.58 2.11 -3.79
C ALA A 55 17.08 2.24 -3.52
N LEU A 56 17.47 2.94 -2.45
CA LEU A 56 18.86 3.03 -1.99
C LEU A 56 19.32 1.76 -1.25
N ALA A 57 18.40 1.10 -0.53
CA ALA A 57 18.70 -0.08 0.26
C ALA A 57 18.76 -1.38 -0.55
N LEU A 58 18.08 -1.43 -1.70
CA LEU A 58 18.06 -2.60 -2.56
C LEU A 58 19.22 -2.56 -3.55
N PRO A 59 19.97 -3.67 -3.72
CA PRO A 59 20.94 -3.75 -4.80
C PRO A 59 20.20 -3.60 -6.13
N VAL A 60 20.70 -2.73 -6.99
CA VAL A 60 20.19 -2.58 -8.36
C VAL A 60 20.35 -3.94 -9.04
N PRO A 61 19.26 -4.64 -9.41
CA PRO A 61 19.40 -5.82 -10.24
C PRO A 61 20.02 -5.37 -11.54
N GLU A 62 21.14 -5.98 -11.93
CA GLU A 62 21.71 -5.77 -13.26
C GLU A 62 20.58 -6.08 -14.26
N PRO A 63 20.18 -5.12 -15.11
CA PRO A 63 19.17 -5.41 -16.09
C PRO A 63 19.72 -6.56 -16.93
N PRO A 64 18.94 -7.64 -17.19
CA PRO A 64 19.36 -8.61 -18.18
C PRO A 64 19.64 -7.83 -19.46
N ALA A 65 20.70 -8.20 -20.18
CA ALA A 65 21.01 -7.66 -21.51
C ALA A 65 19.86 -8.01 -22.45
N PHE A 66 18.76 -7.29 -22.33
CA PHE A 66 17.65 -7.33 -23.26
C PHE A 66 18.11 -6.45 -24.40
N GLU A 67 18.68 -7.08 -25.42
CA GLU A 67 18.90 -6.45 -26.72
C GLU A 67 17.55 -5.95 -27.21
N LEU A 68 17.29 -4.66 -26.99
CA LEU A 68 16.21 -3.93 -27.63
C LEU A 68 16.52 -3.94 -29.13
N SER A 69 16.06 -4.97 -29.82
CA SER A 69 15.99 -4.95 -31.28
C SER A 69 15.03 -3.81 -31.65
N ALA A 70 15.59 -2.64 -31.92
CA ALA A 70 14.86 -1.54 -32.50
C ALA A 70 14.28 -2.02 -33.83
N PRO A 71 12.96 -1.96 -34.06
CA PRO A 71 12.44 -2.18 -35.39
C PRO A 71 13.05 -1.11 -36.29
N ALA A 72 13.74 -1.55 -37.35
CA ALA A 72 14.26 -0.64 -38.36
C ALA A 72 13.08 0.18 -38.90
N LEU A 73 13.05 1.47 -38.57
CA LEU A 73 12.14 2.42 -39.18
C LEU A 73 12.46 2.44 -40.67
N SER A 74 11.61 1.80 -41.49
CA SER A 74 11.71 1.88 -42.94
C SER A 74 11.68 3.36 -43.33
N ALA A 75 12.72 3.79 -44.05
CA ALA A 75 12.84 5.15 -44.54
C ALA A 75 11.62 5.50 -45.40
N PRO A 76 11.07 6.73 -45.29
CA PRO A 76 9.99 7.15 -46.17
C PRO A 76 10.49 7.16 -47.61
N GLU A 77 9.85 6.38 -48.48
CA GLU A 77 10.05 6.45 -49.93
C GLU A 77 9.80 7.89 -50.37
N ARG A 78 10.84 8.55 -50.88
CA ARG A 78 10.70 9.84 -51.56
C ARG A 78 9.89 9.59 -52.82
N ARG A 79 8.66 10.08 -52.82
CA ARG A 79 7.86 10.24 -54.04
C ARG A 79 8.54 11.33 -54.87
N ASP A 80 9.23 10.94 -55.94
CA ASP A 80 9.74 11.87 -56.96
C ASP A 80 8.54 12.55 -57.68
N PRO A 81 8.71 13.79 -58.18
CA PRO A 81 7.63 14.64 -58.69
C PRO A 81 7.11 14.23 -60.07
#